data_AF-A0AA89BN14-F1
#
_entry.id   AF-A0AA89BN14-F1
#
_cell.length_a   1.000
_cell.length_b   1.000
_cell.length_c   1.000
_cell.angle_alpha   90.00
_cell.angle_beta   90.00
_cell.angle_gamma   90.00
#
_symmetry.space_group_name_H-M   'P 1'
#
loop_
_entity.id
_entity.type
_entity.pdbx_description
1 polymer ?
#
loop_
_entity_poly.entity_id
_entity_poly.type
_entity_poly.pdbx_seq_one_letter_code
_entity_poly.pdbx_strand_id
1 'polypeptide(L)'
;MIICRLNDSLNHELSHIDMLTILYLTVGRITPQLATPLCGELDSKFWMLKPGGLYSPNHCVARHKVAIIIAYRNREEHLRILLNNLHPFLQKQQLEYGIFVVEQEEGCRFNRAMLMNIGFKEVSSMYDYKCFIFHDVDHLPENDFNMYSCTGNPRHMAVAVDKFGYK
;
A
#
# COMPACT_ATOMS: atom_id res chain seq x y z
N MET A 1 5.52 -7.31 11.72
CA MET A 1 5.56 -8.00 10.42
C MET A 1 4.43 -9.03 10.39
N ILE A 2 3.20 -8.58 10.12
CA ILE A 2 2.07 -9.49 9.92
C ILE A 2 1.95 -9.68 8.41
N ILE A 3 2.34 -10.86 7.91
CA ILE A 3 1.66 -11.65 6.88
C ILE A 3 2.35 -13.01 6.80
N CYS A 4 1.51 -14.03 6.64
CA CYS A 4 1.82 -15.44 6.45
C CYS A 4 2.94 -15.67 5.43
N ARG A 5 3.80 -16.64 5.75
CA ARG A 5 4.93 -17.04 4.91
C ARG A 5 4.47 -17.42 3.51
N LEU A 6 5.02 -16.80 2.48
CA LEU A 6 4.97 -17.29 1.10
C LEU A 6 6.39 -17.28 0.53
N ASN A 7 6.77 -18.38 -0.10
CA ASN A 7 8.10 -18.64 -0.66
C ASN A 7 8.26 -17.99 -2.05
N ASP A 8 9.49 -17.57 -2.34
CA ASP A 8 9.92 -16.97 -3.60
C ASP A 8 10.03 -17.98 -4.75
N SER A 9 9.68 -17.54 -5.97
CA SER A 9 10.57 -17.54 -7.15
C SER A 9 9.83 -17.15 -8.44
N LEU A 10 10.40 -16.19 -9.20
CA LEU A 10 10.79 -16.32 -10.62
C LEU A 10 11.04 -14.95 -11.28
N ASN A 11 12.15 -14.89 -12.02
CA ASN A 11 12.57 -13.79 -12.88
C ASN A 11 11.94 -13.92 -14.28
N HIS A 12 11.54 -12.81 -14.89
CA HIS A 12 11.31 -12.69 -16.33
C HIS A 12 11.69 -11.29 -16.80
N GLU A 13 12.23 -11.17 -18.01
CA GLU A 13 12.60 -9.91 -18.67
C GLU A 13 11.35 -9.10 -19.05
N LEU A 14 11.32 -7.79 -18.76
CA LEU A 14 10.12 -6.94 -18.84
C LEU A 14 10.35 -5.66 -19.65
N SER A 15 9.39 -5.35 -20.52
CA SER A 15 9.32 -4.13 -21.32
C SER A 15 8.83 -2.92 -20.49
N HIS A 16 9.22 -1.71 -20.88
CA HIS A 16 8.69 -0.48 -20.28
C HIS A 16 7.21 -0.29 -20.65
N ILE A 17 6.33 -0.06 -19.66
CA ILE A 17 4.93 0.33 -19.90
C ILE A 17 4.75 1.84 -19.73
N ASP A 18 4.04 2.45 -20.68
CA ASP A 18 3.83 3.90 -20.76
C ASP A 18 2.63 4.43 -19.96
N MET A 19 2.61 5.75 -19.69
CA MET A 19 1.57 6.40 -18.85
C MET A 19 0.16 6.20 -19.41
N LEU A 20 0.04 6.05 -20.73
CA LEU A 20 -1.20 5.75 -21.44
C LEU A 20 -1.83 4.42 -20.99
N THR A 21 -1.02 3.39 -20.67
CA THR A 21 -1.54 2.08 -20.24
C THR A 21 -2.16 2.13 -18.85
N ILE A 22 -1.62 2.95 -17.94
CA ILE A 22 -2.22 3.15 -16.60
C ILE A 22 -3.61 3.76 -16.73
N LEU A 23 -3.79 4.73 -17.64
CA LEU A 23 -5.08 5.37 -17.88
C LEU A 23 -6.16 4.36 -18.34
N TYR A 24 -5.79 3.31 -19.06
CA TYR A 24 -6.71 2.24 -19.45
C TYR A 24 -7.06 1.26 -18.30
N LEU A 25 -6.25 1.21 -17.22
CA LEU A 25 -6.49 0.33 -16.07
C LEU A 25 -7.29 1.01 -14.95
N THR A 26 -7.13 2.32 -14.81
CA THR A 26 -7.86 3.14 -13.83
C THR A 26 -9.26 3.48 -14.32
N VAL A 27 -10.25 3.43 -13.42
CA VAL A 27 -11.67 3.69 -13.75
C VAL A 27 -12.21 4.98 -13.12
N GLY A 28 -11.41 5.66 -12.30
CA GLY A 28 -11.80 6.81 -11.51
C GLY A 28 -12.42 6.38 -10.19
N ARG A 29 -13.70 6.70 -9.99
CA ARG A 29 -14.39 6.43 -8.71
C ARG A 29 -14.50 4.92 -8.47
N ILE A 30 -14.14 4.49 -7.27
CA ILE A 30 -14.25 3.12 -6.79
C ILE A 30 -14.99 3.09 -5.44
N THR A 31 -15.68 1.99 -5.16
CA THR A 31 -16.34 1.77 -3.87
C THR A 31 -15.49 0.85 -3.01
N PRO A 32 -14.98 1.31 -1.86
CA PRO A 32 -14.24 0.45 -0.95
C PRO A 32 -15.09 -0.69 -0.37
N GLN A 33 -14.49 -1.86 -0.22
CA GLN A 33 -15.10 -3.01 0.44
C GLN A 33 -14.89 -2.87 1.95
N LEU A 34 -15.97 -2.68 2.70
CA LEU A 34 -15.91 -2.47 4.16
C LEU A 34 -16.04 -3.75 4.99
N ALA A 35 -16.39 -4.88 4.36
CA ALA A 35 -16.47 -6.16 5.03
C ALA A 35 -15.07 -6.64 5.43
N THR A 36 -14.90 -7.05 6.69
CA THR A 36 -13.63 -7.59 7.19
C THR A 36 -13.42 -9.01 6.64
N PRO A 37 -12.43 -9.25 5.78
CA PRO A 37 -12.15 -10.59 5.27
C PRO A 37 -11.50 -11.46 6.34
N LEU A 38 -11.66 -12.78 6.19
CA LEU A 38 -10.89 -13.74 6.97
C LEU A 38 -9.43 -13.73 6.55
N CYS A 39 -8.52 -14.09 7.45
CA CYS A 39 -7.09 -14.09 7.15
C CYS A 39 -6.74 -15.00 5.94
N GLY A 40 -7.30 -16.21 5.90
CA GLY A 40 -7.07 -17.15 4.78
C GLY A 40 -7.66 -16.69 3.43
N GLU A 41 -8.65 -15.79 3.44
CA GLU A 41 -9.19 -15.20 2.21
C GLU A 41 -8.19 -14.23 1.59
N LEU A 42 -7.48 -13.44 2.41
CA LEU A 42 -6.43 -12.53 1.95
C LEU A 42 -5.26 -13.28 1.32
N ASP A 43 -4.78 -14.34 1.97
CA ASP A 43 -3.67 -15.17 1.48
C ASP A 43 -4.03 -15.80 0.13
N SER A 44 -5.26 -16.33 0.00
CA SER A 44 -5.75 -16.93 -1.24
C SER A 44 -5.92 -15.89 -2.35
N LYS A 45 -6.44 -14.70 -2.00
CA LYS A 45 -6.69 -13.60 -2.95
C LYS A 45 -5.39 -13.00 -3.48
N PHE A 46 -4.36 -12.91 -2.64
CA PHE A 46 -3.11 -12.23 -2.93
C PHE A 46 -1.91 -13.17 -3.05
N TRP A 47 -2.14 -14.36 -3.62
CA TRP A 47 -1.12 -15.38 -3.84
C TRP A 47 0.09 -14.91 -4.66
N MET A 48 -0.08 -13.87 -5.47
CA MET A 48 0.99 -13.30 -6.32
C MET A 48 1.93 -12.34 -5.57
N LEU A 49 1.65 -12.01 -4.31
CA LEU A 49 2.53 -11.18 -3.50
C LEU A 49 3.77 -11.98 -3.10
N LYS A 50 4.92 -11.32 -3.16
CA LYS A 50 6.16 -11.83 -2.58
C LYS A 50 6.08 -11.76 -1.05
N PRO A 51 6.88 -12.57 -0.33
CA PRO A 51 6.95 -12.52 1.13
C PRO A 51 7.10 -11.09 1.66
N GLY A 52 6.37 -10.78 2.75
CA GLY A 52 6.35 -9.45 3.35
C GLY A 52 5.38 -8.45 2.69
N GLY A 53 4.48 -8.92 1.81
CA GLY A 53 3.47 -8.07 1.17
C GLY A 53 4.04 -7.19 0.05
N LEU A 54 5.12 -7.66 -0.58
CA LEU A 54 5.80 -6.98 -1.66
C LEU A 54 5.16 -7.33 -3.02
N TYR A 55 5.11 -6.35 -3.92
CA TYR A 55 4.62 -6.54 -5.28
C TYR A 55 5.50 -5.81 -6.29
N SER A 56 5.66 -6.45 -7.44
CA SER A 56 6.29 -5.88 -8.62
C SER A 56 5.51 -6.37 -9.85
N PRO A 57 5.16 -5.51 -10.82
CA PRO A 57 4.45 -5.94 -12.02
C PRO A 57 5.21 -7.03 -12.79
N ASN A 58 4.49 -8.04 -13.30
CA ASN A 58 5.09 -9.18 -13.99
C ASN A 58 5.25 -8.98 -15.50
N HIS A 59 4.79 -7.85 -16.04
CA HIS A 59 4.80 -7.57 -17.48
C HIS A 59 5.50 -6.25 -17.80
N CYS A 60 6.01 -5.54 -16.79
CA CYS A 60 6.73 -4.29 -16.99
C CYS A 60 7.67 -3.91 -15.85
N VAL A 61 8.56 -2.95 -16.14
CA VAL A 61 9.36 -2.28 -15.12
C VAL A 61 8.57 -1.10 -14.56
N ALA A 62 8.28 -1.13 -13.26
CA ALA A 62 7.58 -0.04 -12.59
C ALA A 62 8.44 1.23 -12.56
N ARG A 63 7.81 2.39 -12.84
CA ARG A 63 8.46 3.70 -12.75
C ARG A 63 8.73 4.14 -11.31
N HIS A 64 7.90 3.67 -10.38
CA HIS A 64 7.92 4.09 -8.99
C HIS A 64 8.10 2.88 -8.09
N LYS A 65 9.11 2.97 -7.22
CA LYS A 65 9.36 2.07 -6.09
C LYS A 65 8.86 2.73 -4.83
N VAL A 66 7.76 2.22 -4.27
CA VAL A 66 6.97 2.90 -3.23
C VAL A 66 6.93 2.09 -1.94
N ALA A 67 7.32 2.70 -0.83
CA ALA A 67 7.11 2.16 0.51
C ALA A 67 5.84 2.77 1.11
N ILE A 68 4.83 1.95 1.41
CA ILE A 68 3.65 2.37 2.16
C ILE A 68 3.88 2.05 3.63
N ILE A 69 3.96 3.07 4.46
CA ILE A 69 4.22 2.95 5.90
C ILE A 69 2.91 3.21 6.65
N ILE A 70 2.43 2.19 7.34
CA ILE A 70 1.19 2.21 8.10
C ILE A 70 1.53 2.26 9.59
N ALA A 71 1.17 3.36 10.25
CA ALA A 71 1.23 3.45 11.71
C ALA A 71 0.10 2.63 12.33
N TYR A 72 0.42 1.70 13.21
CA TYR A 72 -0.54 0.67 13.65
C TYR A 72 -0.46 0.38 15.16
N ARG A 73 -1.62 0.08 15.75
CA ARG A 73 -1.78 -0.57 17.06
C ARG A 73 -3.22 -1.06 17.24
N ASN A 74 -3.41 -2.33 17.59
CA ASN A 74 -4.69 -2.93 17.98
C ASN A 74 -5.88 -2.60 17.06
N ARG A 75 -5.68 -2.70 15.74
CA ARG A 75 -6.71 -2.37 14.71
C ARG A 75 -6.76 -3.42 13.60
N GLU A 76 -6.71 -4.70 13.97
CA GLU A 76 -6.54 -5.80 13.03
C GLU A 76 -7.64 -5.85 11.97
N GLU A 77 -8.90 -5.60 12.36
CA GLU A 77 -10.02 -5.56 11.41
C GLU A 77 -9.85 -4.46 10.35
N HIS A 78 -9.50 -3.24 10.78
CA HIS A 78 -9.20 -2.13 9.86
C HIS A 78 -8.03 -2.47 8.96
N LEU A 79 -6.98 -3.13 9.49
CA LEU A 79 -5.83 -3.53 8.69
C LEU A 79 -6.24 -4.54 7.61
N ARG A 80 -7.05 -5.54 7.94
CA ARG A 80 -7.55 -6.53 6.96
C ARG A 80 -8.43 -5.88 5.89
N ILE A 81 -9.32 -4.96 6.29
CA ILE A 81 -10.11 -4.15 5.34
C ILE A 81 -9.17 -3.32 4.44
N LEU A 82 -8.17 -2.65 5.02
CA LEU A 82 -7.22 -1.84 4.27
C LEU A 82 -6.45 -2.68 3.25
N LEU A 83 -5.84 -3.80 3.66
CA LEU A 83 -5.07 -4.67 2.76
C LEU A 83 -5.93 -5.23 1.62
N ASN A 84 -7.18 -5.61 1.92
CA ASN A 84 -8.15 -6.11 0.94
C ASN A 84 -8.43 -5.12 -0.20
N ASN A 85 -8.41 -3.83 0.11
CA ASN A 85 -8.68 -2.74 -0.84
C ASN A 85 -7.40 -2.18 -1.46
N LEU A 86 -6.34 -2.05 -0.66
CA LEU A 86 -5.12 -1.33 -1.04
C LEU A 86 -4.27 -2.14 -2.03
N HIS A 87 -4.20 -3.47 -1.89
CA HIS A 87 -3.45 -4.29 -2.84
C HIS A 87 -3.98 -4.18 -4.28
N PRO A 88 -5.27 -4.44 -4.58
CA PRO A 88 -5.79 -4.26 -5.94
C PRO A 88 -5.64 -2.83 -6.44
N PHE A 89 -5.82 -1.85 -5.55
CA PHE A 89 -5.66 -0.43 -5.88
C PHE A 89 -4.25 -0.10 -6.36
N LEU A 90 -3.22 -0.52 -5.63
CA LEU A 90 -1.82 -0.27 -5.97
C LEU A 90 -1.36 -1.08 -7.20
N GLN A 91 -1.83 -2.31 -7.34
CA GLN A 91 -1.50 -3.18 -8.49
C GLN A 91 -2.02 -2.59 -9.81
N LYS A 92 -3.21 -2.00 -9.83
CA LYS A 92 -3.74 -1.28 -11.01
C LYS A 92 -2.88 -0.10 -11.44
N GLN A 93 -2.23 0.55 -10.48
CA GLN A 93 -1.31 1.66 -10.73
C GLN A 93 0.07 1.21 -11.22
N GLN A 94 0.30 -0.10 -11.38
CA GLN A 94 1.55 -0.68 -11.90
C GLN A 94 2.79 -0.22 -11.10
N LEU A 95 2.64 -0.14 -9.78
CA LEU A 95 3.72 0.24 -8.85
C LEU A 95 4.53 -0.99 -8.45
N GLU A 96 5.83 -0.81 -8.24
CA GLU A 96 6.61 -1.72 -7.41
C GLU A 96 6.51 -1.19 -5.98
N TYR A 97 5.92 -1.97 -5.07
CA TYR A 97 5.63 -1.48 -3.74
C TYR A 97 5.83 -2.52 -2.64
N GLY A 98 6.00 -2.01 -1.41
CA GLY A 98 5.94 -2.79 -0.18
C GLY A 98 5.05 -2.11 0.86
N ILE A 99 4.30 -2.91 1.62
CA ILE A 99 3.45 -2.42 2.72
C ILE A 99 4.11 -2.77 4.06
N PHE A 100 4.39 -1.74 4.86
CA PHE A 100 5.10 -1.85 6.12
C PHE A 100 4.20 -1.40 7.26
N VAL A 101 3.73 -2.36 8.05
CA VAL A 101 2.94 -2.10 9.25
C VAL A 101 3.90 -1.90 10.43
N VAL A 102 3.97 -0.66 10.93
CA VAL A 102 4.80 -0.27 12.07
C VAL A 102 3.93 -0.26 13.31
N GLU A 103 4.06 -1.32 14.08
CA GLU A 103 3.26 -1.55 15.28
C GLU A 103 3.89 -0.92 16.52
N GLN A 104 3.08 -0.21 17.30
CA GLN A 104 3.48 0.28 18.61
C GLN A 104 3.02 -0.67 19.70
N GLU A 105 3.94 -1.06 20.58
CA GLU A 105 3.62 -1.82 21.78
C GLU A 105 2.63 -1.08 22.70
N GLU A 106 1.95 -1.86 23.53
CA GLU A 106 1.00 -1.35 24.52
C GLU A 106 1.71 -0.62 25.68
N GLY A 107 0.92 0.02 26.55
CA GLY A 107 1.43 0.68 27.76
C GLY A 107 1.87 2.14 27.59
N CYS A 108 2.10 2.63 26.37
CA CYS A 108 2.37 4.05 26.09
C CYS A 108 1.26 4.73 25.28
N ARG A 109 1.24 6.07 25.26
CA ARG A 109 0.35 6.82 24.34
C ARG A 109 0.75 6.54 22.89
N PHE A 110 -0.24 6.38 22.00
CA PHE A 110 0.01 6.16 20.59
C PHE A 110 0.71 7.38 19.97
N ASN A 111 1.84 7.17 19.30
CA ASN A 111 2.61 8.23 18.66
C ASN A 111 2.77 7.94 17.16
N ARG A 112 1.74 8.31 16.39
CA ARG A 112 1.68 8.13 14.93
C ARG A 112 2.92 8.64 14.19
N ALA A 113 3.35 9.87 14.49
CA ALA A 113 4.48 10.50 13.80
C ALA A 113 5.80 9.76 14.06
N MET A 114 6.00 9.30 15.30
CA MET A 114 7.18 8.50 15.65
C MET A 114 7.22 7.19 14.85
N LEU A 115 6.09 6.48 14.75
CA LEU A 115 6.02 5.22 13.99
C LEU A 115 6.30 5.44 12.50
N MET A 116 5.79 6.53 11.92
CA MET A 116 6.08 6.90 10.53
C MET A 116 7.59 7.16 10.30
N ASN A 117 8.24 7.89 11.21
CA ASN A 117 9.68 8.14 11.14
C ASN A 117 10.52 6.87 11.31
N ILE A 118 10.13 5.99 12.25
CA ILE A 118 10.76 4.67 12.44
C ILE A 118 10.61 3.85 11.15
N GLY A 119 9.40 3.76 10.61
CA GLY A 119 9.13 3.07 9.36
C GLY A 119 9.99 3.58 8.21
N PHE A 120 10.10 4.90 8.05
CA PHE A 120 10.95 5.50 7.02
C PHE A 120 12.41 5.08 7.19
N LYS A 121 12.94 5.18 8.41
CA LYS A 121 14.34 4.86 8.70
C LYS A 121 14.65 3.38 8.42
N GLU A 122 13.81 2.47 8.91
CA GLU A 122 14.03 1.03 8.75
C GLU A 122 13.92 0.62 7.29
N VAL A 123 12.85 1.05 6.60
CA VAL A 123 12.57 0.67 5.21
C VAL A 123 13.60 1.23 4.24
N SER A 124 14.12 2.44 4.49
CA SER A 124 15.18 3.04 3.67
C SER A 124 16.47 2.20 3.61
N SER A 125 16.70 1.35 4.61
CA SER A 125 17.87 0.46 4.66
C SER A 125 17.63 -0.90 4.01
N MET A 126 16.37 -1.30 3.82
CA MET A 126 16.00 -2.62 3.31
C MET A 126 16.04 -2.70 1.78
N TYR A 127 15.64 -1.61 1.10
CA TYR A 127 15.53 -1.57 -0.35
C TYR A 127 15.55 -0.13 -0.87
N ASP A 128 15.90 0.05 -2.15
CA ASP A 128 16.04 1.36 -2.79
C ASP A 128 14.67 1.98 -3.18
N TYR A 129 13.80 2.16 -2.18
CA TYR A 129 12.54 2.88 -2.34
C TYR A 129 12.80 4.35 -2.65
N LYS A 130 12.11 4.86 -3.68
CA LYS A 130 12.23 6.27 -4.11
C LYS A 130 11.08 7.14 -3.63
N CYS A 131 10.03 6.53 -3.10
CA CYS A 131 8.84 7.20 -2.64
C CYS A 131 8.35 6.56 -1.34
N PHE A 132 7.90 7.39 -0.41
CA PHE A 132 7.36 6.97 0.88
C PHE A 132 5.97 7.57 1.06
N ILE A 133 4.99 6.71 1.31
CA ILE A 133 3.61 7.09 1.56
C ILE A 133 3.28 6.75 3.01
N PHE A 134 2.98 7.77 3.80
CA PHE A 134 2.53 7.60 5.17
C PHE A 134 1.01 7.46 5.19
N HIS A 135 0.54 6.37 5.78
CA HIS A 135 -0.85 5.96 5.66
C HIS A 135 -1.43 5.60 7.02
N ASP A 136 -2.68 5.99 7.26
CA ASP A 136 -3.44 5.55 8.41
C ASP A 136 -4.16 4.25 8.09
N VAL A 137 -4.33 3.38 9.10
CA VAL A 137 -4.95 2.07 8.88
C VAL A 137 -6.44 2.16 8.48
N ASP A 138 -7.10 3.30 8.71
CA ASP A 138 -8.54 3.49 8.54
C ASP A 138 -8.92 4.41 7.36
N HIS A 139 -7.97 4.82 6.52
CA HIS A 139 -8.28 5.57 5.30
C HIS A 139 -8.35 4.62 4.11
N LEU A 140 -9.43 4.67 3.32
CA LEU A 140 -9.56 3.87 2.09
C LEU A 140 -9.66 4.80 0.89
N PRO A 141 -8.95 4.53 -0.22
CA PRO A 141 -9.08 5.35 -1.41
C PRO A 141 -10.40 5.08 -2.14
N GLU A 142 -11.09 6.14 -2.54
CA GLU A 142 -12.34 6.07 -3.33
C GLU A 142 -12.16 6.47 -4.80
N ASN A 143 -10.94 6.81 -5.22
CA ASN A 143 -10.66 7.17 -6.60
C ASN A 143 -9.26 6.70 -7.02
N ASP A 144 -9.17 5.84 -8.01
CA ASP A 144 -7.90 5.25 -8.48
C ASP A 144 -7.08 6.19 -9.39
N PHE A 145 -7.61 7.36 -9.73
CA PHE A 145 -6.80 8.48 -10.24
C PHE A 145 -5.95 9.14 -9.16
N ASN A 146 -6.19 8.84 -7.87
CA ASN A 146 -5.28 9.24 -6.80
C ASN A 146 -4.03 8.34 -6.82
N MET A 147 -3.05 8.68 -7.65
CA MET A 147 -1.82 7.88 -7.80
C MET A 147 -1.02 7.82 -6.49
N TYR A 148 -0.74 6.61 -5.99
CA TYR A 148 0.14 6.36 -4.84
C TYR A 148 1.61 6.35 -5.29
N SER A 149 2.03 7.48 -5.87
CA SER A 149 3.41 7.75 -6.24
C SER A 149 3.79 9.20 -5.85
N CYS A 150 5.10 9.42 -5.72
CA CYS A 150 5.65 10.71 -5.36
C CYS A 150 5.86 11.59 -6.59
N THR A 151 5.72 12.89 -6.41
CA THR A 151 6.05 13.91 -7.40
C THR A 151 7.28 14.70 -6.91
N GLY A 152 7.63 15.80 -7.58
CA GLY A 152 8.74 16.66 -7.16
C GLY A 152 8.52 17.40 -5.84
N ASN A 153 7.28 17.43 -5.33
CA ASN A 153 6.91 18.09 -4.08
C ASN A 153 6.16 17.12 -3.14
N PRO A 154 6.18 17.37 -1.82
CA PRO A 154 5.33 16.62 -0.89
C PRO A 154 3.87 16.69 -1.29
N ARG A 155 3.17 15.56 -1.21
CA ARG A 155 1.77 15.45 -1.63
C ARG A 155 0.88 15.07 -0.46
N HIS A 156 -0.17 15.85 -0.25
CA HIS A 156 -1.28 15.49 0.62
C HIS A 156 -2.28 14.65 -0.18
N MET A 157 -2.50 13.40 0.22
CA MET A 157 -3.30 12.43 -0.56
C MET A 157 -4.76 12.31 -0.10
N ALA A 158 -5.02 12.48 1.20
CA ALA A 158 -6.35 12.40 1.80
C ALA A 158 -7.00 13.80 1.85
N VAL A 159 -7.22 14.40 0.67
CA VAL A 159 -7.67 15.80 0.57
C VAL A 159 -9.17 15.97 0.86
N ALA A 160 -9.97 14.95 0.57
CA ALA A 160 -11.41 14.93 0.80
C ALA A 160 -11.79 13.59 1.45
N VAL A 161 -12.26 13.63 2.69
CA VAL A 161 -12.58 12.46 3.52
C VAL A 161 -14.06 12.46 3.86
N ASP A 162 -14.70 11.29 3.78
CA ASP A 162 -16.14 11.09 4.02
C ASP A 162 -16.59 11.57 5.41
N LYS A 163 -15.77 11.33 6.45
CA LYS A 163 -15.99 11.77 7.82
C LYS A 163 -16.15 13.28 7.96
N PHE A 164 -15.53 14.06 7.06
CA PHE A 164 -15.64 15.51 7.00
C PHE A 164 -16.62 15.99 5.91
N GLY A 165 -17.36 15.07 5.30
CA GLY A 165 -18.31 15.35 4.23
C GLY A 165 -17.62 15.79 2.94
N TYR A 166 -16.40 15.31 2.68
CA TYR A 166 -15.58 15.66 1.51
C TYR A 166 -15.28 17.17 1.40
N LYS A 167 -15.14 17.86 2.54
CA LYS A 167 -14.83 19.28 2.64
C LYS A 167 -13.49 19.52 3.33
#